data_AF-A0A916REU7-F1
#
_entry.id   AF-A0A916REU7-F1
#
_cell.length_a   1.000
_cell.length_b   1.000
_cell.length_c   1.000
_cell.angle_alpha   90.00
_cell.angle_beta   90.00
_cell.angle_gamma   90.00
#
_symmetry.space_group_name_H-M   'P 1'
#
loop_
_entity.id
_entity.type
_entity.pdbx_description
1 polymer ?
#
loop_
_entity_poly.entity_id
_entity_poly.type
_entity_poly.pdbx_seq_one_letter_code
_entity_poly.pdbx_strand_id
1 'polypeptide(L)'
;MGKLYESVNMMQLGAMPPRKFLALHPDVSVTPQDLAVIKNYLAPWSSDSRIKAVSSPPIEQVPFQANLALVAKEMNGLAFDPDVEDWKPISFTDRGDNNSMRMILGNEIAVKAAQSGNVSPWPDGARLAKIAWQRVAADDGLIHPGKFVQVELMVKNAHLYKGTDGWGWGRWRGTALTHYGSNSHFVRECTSCHLPMRGNDSIYTLPITSAKSRRNEVLNYKAAALPRAMPYQPLDWRAITMYIDPVHHTMATLYGNDVAAKAVRNHAVNSIAKAYPPGAVLVLITWVQREDPHWFGGRIPDVPESVEFVQSNAPGSPSEYKLYKNFEKGEHKVPAEVAMKRTEFITSLAPAWLP
;
A
#
# COMPACT_ATOMS: atom_id res chain seq x y z
N MET A 1 -11.63 16.65 8.94
CA MET A 1 -10.81 15.68 9.69
C MET A 1 -9.37 15.58 9.21
N GLY A 2 -9.07 15.39 7.91
CA GLY A 2 -7.69 15.16 7.43
C GLY A 2 -6.62 16.16 7.90
N LYS A 3 -6.92 17.46 7.95
CA LYS A 3 -6.00 18.50 8.45
C LYS A 3 -5.62 18.34 9.92
N LEU A 4 -6.50 17.78 10.77
CA LEU A 4 -6.20 17.53 12.17
C LEU A 4 -5.22 16.36 12.33
N TYR A 5 -5.40 15.30 11.53
CA TYR A 5 -4.45 14.18 11.49
C TYR A 5 -3.08 14.63 10.99
N GLU A 6 -3.03 15.44 9.93
CA GLU A 6 -1.80 16.07 9.47
C GLU A 6 -1.14 16.89 10.58
N SER A 7 -1.90 17.71 11.30
CA SER A 7 -1.37 18.51 12.42
C SER A 7 -0.73 17.63 13.50
N VAL A 8 -1.40 16.52 13.88
CA VAL A 8 -0.84 15.54 14.83
C VAL A 8 0.45 14.93 14.32
N ASN A 9 0.55 14.59 13.03
CA ASN A 9 1.77 14.07 12.44
C ASN A 9 2.90 15.09 12.45
N MET A 10 2.61 16.34 12.08
CA MET A 10 3.59 17.43 12.12
C MET A 10 4.11 17.67 13.55
N MET A 11 3.25 17.58 14.56
CA MET A 11 3.65 17.67 15.98
C MET A 11 4.46 16.47 16.43
N GLN A 12 3.99 15.25 16.14
CA GLN A 12 4.68 13.99 16.50
C GLN A 12 6.10 13.93 15.92
N LEU A 13 6.29 14.42 14.69
CA LEU A 13 7.58 14.41 14.01
C LEU A 13 8.42 15.67 14.30
N GLY A 14 7.97 16.54 15.21
CA GLY A 14 8.71 17.72 15.66
C GLY A 14 8.83 18.84 14.61
N ALA A 15 7.98 18.82 13.58
CA ALA A 15 7.91 19.87 12.57
C ALA A 15 7.06 21.07 13.04
N MET A 16 6.11 20.84 13.94
CA MET A 16 5.25 21.86 14.52
C MET A 16 5.22 21.79 16.05
N PRO A 17 5.24 22.94 16.76
CA PRO A 17 5.47 24.27 16.22
C PRO A 17 6.91 24.44 15.68
N PRO A 18 7.16 25.35 14.71
CA PRO A 18 8.49 25.50 14.14
C PRO A 18 9.52 25.93 15.20
N ARG A 19 10.76 25.44 15.10
CA ARG A 19 11.83 25.73 16.09
C ARG A 19 12.06 27.23 16.33
N LYS A 20 11.98 28.06 15.28
CA LYS A 20 12.13 29.53 15.39
C LYS A 20 11.00 30.17 16.21
N PHE A 21 9.79 29.63 16.11
CA PHE A 21 8.64 30.08 16.87
C PHE A 21 8.77 29.67 18.34
N LEU A 22 9.16 28.41 18.61
CA LEU A 22 9.41 27.92 19.98
C LEU A 22 10.54 28.68 20.69
N ALA A 23 11.52 29.21 19.96
CA ALA A 23 12.57 30.05 20.54
C ALA A 23 12.04 31.37 21.13
N LEU A 24 10.92 31.88 20.61
CA LEU A 24 10.25 33.10 21.09
C LEU A 24 9.07 32.78 22.03
N HIS A 25 8.51 31.57 21.91
CA HIS A 25 7.33 31.10 22.65
C HIS A 25 7.60 29.69 23.20
N PRO A 26 8.42 29.53 24.25
CA PRO A 26 8.73 28.22 24.82
C PRO A 26 7.52 27.59 25.55
N ASP A 27 6.60 28.43 26.03
CA ASP A 27 5.40 28.06 26.78
C ASP A 27 4.36 27.30 25.94
N VAL A 28 4.42 27.41 24.61
CA VAL A 28 3.50 26.73 23.68
C VAL A 28 4.07 25.44 23.09
N SER A 29 5.11 24.88 23.72
CA SER A 29 5.65 23.57 23.35
C SER A 29 4.60 22.47 23.56
N VAL A 30 4.49 21.56 22.59
CA VAL A 30 3.53 20.44 22.66
C VAL A 30 4.15 19.33 23.49
N THR A 31 3.57 19.05 24.66
CA THR A 31 4.02 17.96 25.52
C THR A 31 3.54 16.59 25.00
N PRO A 32 4.16 15.47 25.42
CA PRO A 32 3.63 14.15 25.15
C PRO A 32 2.19 13.95 25.62
N GLN A 33 1.81 14.59 26.74
CA GLN A 33 0.46 14.57 27.30
C GLN A 33 -0.53 15.31 26.39
N ASP A 34 -0.17 16.51 25.91
CA ASP A 34 -1.01 17.26 24.96
C ASP A 34 -1.24 16.44 23.67
N LEU A 35 -0.17 15.85 23.15
CA LEU A 35 -0.25 15.01 21.96
C LEU A 35 -1.15 13.79 22.19
N ALA A 36 -1.07 13.16 23.37
CA ALA A 36 -1.92 12.03 23.74
C ALA A 36 -3.40 12.43 23.82
N VAL A 37 -3.73 13.60 24.38
CA VAL A 37 -5.11 14.13 24.42
C VAL A 37 -5.68 14.27 23.01
N ILE A 38 -4.93 14.88 22.08
CA ILE A 38 -5.41 15.09 20.71
C ILE A 38 -5.56 13.75 19.97
N LYS A 39 -4.61 12.82 20.16
CA LYS A 39 -4.70 11.47 19.56
C LYS A 39 -5.92 10.70 20.06
N ASN A 40 -6.19 10.74 21.36
CA ASN A 40 -7.36 10.10 21.96
C ASN A 40 -8.66 10.71 21.47
N TYR A 41 -8.70 12.03 21.28
CA TYR A 41 -9.86 12.72 20.70
C TYR A 41 -10.11 12.30 19.24
N LEU A 42 -9.06 12.14 18.43
CA LEU A 42 -9.21 11.80 17.01
C LEU A 42 -9.60 10.34 16.79
N ALA A 43 -9.13 9.41 17.63
CA ALA A 43 -9.50 8.00 17.65
C ALA A 43 -9.72 7.37 16.25
N PRO A 44 -8.67 7.29 15.40
CA PRO A 44 -8.78 6.88 13.98
C PRO A 44 -9.41 5.51 13.75
N TRP A 45 -9.43 4.68 14.79
CA TRP A 45 -9.91 3.30 14.72
C TRP A 45 -11.18 3.07 15.54
N SER A 46 -11.83 4.14 16.02
CA SER A 46 -13.16 4.05 16.62
C SER A 46 -14.18 3.58 15.58
N SER A 47 -15.24 2.90 16.03
CA SER A 47 -16.29 2.37 15.14
C SER A 47 -16.92 3.49 14.33
N ASP A 48 -16.58 3.55 13.04
CA ASP A 48 -17.06 4.58 12.15
C ASP A 48 -18.36 4.13 11.48
N SER A 49 -19.48 4.77 11.85
CA SER A 49 -20.80 4.56 11.25
C SER A 49 -20.85 4.86 9.74
N ARG A 50 -19.78 5.40 9.15
CA ARG A 50 -19.64 5.63 7.70
C ARG A 50 -19.12 4.42 6.92
N ILE A 51 -18.57 3.40 7.56
CA ILE A 51 -18.24 2.13 6.88
C ILE A 51 -19.55 1.36 6.72
N LYS A 52 -20.20 1.54 5.56
CA LYS A 52 -21.39 0.76 5.22
C LYS A 52 -20.97 -0.68 4.91
N ALA A 53 -21.52 -1.64 5.64
CA ALA A 53 -21.50 -3.04 5.22
C ALA A 53 -22.20 -3.12 3.87
N VAL A 54 -21.52 -3.70 2.87
CA VAL A 54 -22.13 -4.03 1.59
C VAL A 54 -22.28 -5.54 1.60
N SER A 55 -23.45 -6.06 1.22
CA SER A 55 -23.82 -7.49 1.26
C SER A 55 -23.00 -8.39 0.32
N SER A 56 -21.91 -7.86 -0.22
CA SER A 56 -20.85 -8.42 -1.05
C SER A 56 -19.97 -7.22 -1.48
N PRO A 57 -18.64 -7.34 -1.65
CA PRO A 57 -17.93 -6.37 -2.50
C PRO A 57 -18.70 -6.32 -3.83
N PRO A 58 -18.96 -5.13 -4.42
CA PRO A 58 -19.82 -5.04 -5.60
C PRO A 58 -19.38 -6.07 -6.62
N ILE A 59 -20.19 -7.11 -6.79
CA ILE A 59 -20.03 -8.03 -7.90
C ILE A 59 -20.24 -7.15 -9.13
N GLU A 60 -19.23 -7.10 -9.98
CA GLU A 60 -19.34 -6.68 -11.38
C GLU A 60 -19.77 -5.23 -11.66
N GLN A 61 -18.87 -4.29 -11.41
CA GLN A 61 -18.52 -3.38 -12.49
C GLN A 61 -17.01 -3.41 -12.63
N VAL A 62 -16.50 -3.96 -13.75
CA VAL A 62 -15.14 -3.64 -14.18
C VAL A 62 -15.09 -2.11 -14.20
N PRO A 63 -14.25 -1.48 -13.36
CA PRO A 63 -14.24 -0.03 -13.29
C PRO A 63 -13.96 0.53 -14.69
N PHE A 64 -14.50 1.71 -14.96
CA PHE A 64 -14.12 2.46 -16.15
C PHE A 64 -12.60 2.43 -16.30
N GLN A 65 -12.12 1.85 -17.40
CA GLN A 65 -10.70 1.78 -17.74
C GLN A 65 -10.33 3.02 -18.57
N ALA A 66 -9.81 4.04 -17.91
CA ALA A 66 -9.09 5.14 -18.49
C ALA A 66 -7.91 4.60 -19.33
N ASN A 67 -7.71 5.20 -20.50
CA ASN A 67 -6.48 4.98 -21.23
C ASN A 67 -5.35 5.74 -20.52
N LEU A 68 -4.54 5.02 -19.75
CA LEU A 68 -3.45 5.59 -18.95
C LEU A 68 -2.47 6.41 -19.79
N ALA A 69 -2.28 6.08 -21.07
CA ALA A 69 -1.40 6.82 -21.97
C ALA A 69 -1.95 8.20 -22.38
N LEU A 70 -3.25 8.44 -22.17
CA LEU A 70 -3.94 9.71 -22.48
C LEU A 70 -4.23 10.55 -21.24
N VAL A 71 -3.78 10.13 -20.06
CA VAL A 71 -3.98 10.90 -18.83
C VAL A 71 -3.23 12.21 -18.93
N ALA A 72 -3.95 13.32 -18.69
CA ALA A 72 -3.37 14.65 -18.73
C ALA A 72 -2.26 14.81 -17.68
N LYS A 73 -1.25 15.60 -18.03
CA LYS A 73 -0.23 16.03 -17.06
C LYS A 73 -0.88 16.77 -15.90
N GLU A 74 -0.25 16.71 -14.75
CA GLU A 74 -0.64 17.53 -13.62
C GLU A 74 -0.32 19.02 -13.89
N MET A 75 -0.93 19.95 -13.15
CA MET A 75 -0.82 21.39 -13.39
C MET A 75 0.58 22.00 -13.20
N ASN A 76 1.52 21.25 -12.63
CA ASN A 76 2.95 21.62 -12.58
C ASN A 76 3.75 21.06 -13.78
N GLY A 77 3.10 20.40 -14.73
CA GLY A 77 3.71 19.78 -15.91
C GLY A 77 4.24 18.36 -15.69
N LEU A 78 4.08 17.75 -14.51
CA LEU A 78 4.47 16.36 -14.29
C LEU A 78 3.55 15.44 -15.10
N ALA A 79 4.14 14.57 -15.92
CA ALA A 79 3.39 13.57 -16.68
C ALA A 79 2.90 12.43 -15.78
N PHE A 80 1.72 11.91 -16.10
CA PHE A 80 1.29 10.62 -15.58
C PHE A 80 2.14 9.51 -16.20
N ASP A 81 2.40 8.46 -15.44
CA ASP A 81 3.22 7.33 -15.87
C ASP A 81 2.31 6.13 -16.16
N PRO A 82 2.09 5.77 -17.44
CA PRO A 82 1.20 4.68 -17.79
C PRO A 82 1.75 3.31 -17.37
N ASP A 83 3.05 3.19 -17.14
CA ASP A 83 3.69 1.94 -16.75
C ASP A 83 3.47 1.60 -15.26
N VAL A 84 2.77 2.46 -14.52
CA VAL A 84 2.51 2.28 -13.08
C VAL A 84 1.85 0.94 -12.75
N GLU A 85 1.05 0.39 -13.66
CA GLU A 85 0.40 -0.92 -13.46
C GLU A 85 1.40 -2.09 -13.46
N ASP A 86 2.57 -1.91 -14.06
CA ASP A 86 3.62 -2.93 -14.15
C ASP A 86 4.64 -2.86 -13.00
N TRP A 87 4.55 -1.81 -12.17
CA TRP A 87 5.44 -1.60 -11.04
C TRP A 87 5.19 -2.58 -9.90
N LYS A 88 6.19 -2.74 -9.03
CA LYS A 88 6.14 -3.73 -7.94
C LYS A 88 5.69 -3.07 -6.64
N PRO A 89 4.85 -3.75 -5.84
CA PRO A 89 4.49 -3.26 -4.52
C PRO A 89 5.71 -3.23 -3.61
N ILE A 90 5.92 -2.11 -2.94
CA ILE A 90 6.97 -1.96 -1.94
C ILE A 90 6.38 -1.77 -0.54
N SER A 91 5.11 -1.39 -0.39
CA SER A 91 4.47 -1.21 0.91
C SER A 91 2.94 -1.14 0.80
N PHE A 92 2.27 -1.29 1.95
CA PHE A 92 0.82 -1.24 2.09
C PHE A 92 0.44 -0.45 3.32
N THR A 93 -0.73 0.21 3.30
CA THR A 93 -1.20 0.98 4.46
C THR A 93 -2.72 0.92 4.57
N ASP A 94 -3.21 0.60 5.76
CA ASP A 94 -4.60 0.82 6.18
C ASP A 94 -4.70 2.17 6.90
N ARG A 95 -5.74 2.95 6.62
CA ARG A 95 -5.87 4.34 7.07
C ARG A 95 -7.21 4.57 7.72
N GLY A 96 -7.22 4.68 9.05
CA GLY A 96 -8.42 4.99 9.84
C GLY A 96 -8.81 6.47 9.77
N ASP A 97 -7.85 7.36 9.52
CA ASP A 97 -8.10 8.80 9.45
C ASP A 97 -9.00 9.24 8.27
N ASN A 98 -9.01 8.45 7.19
CA ASN A 98 -9.86 8.69 6.03
C ASN A 98 -10.45 7.43 5.40
N ASN A 99 -10.47 6.32 6.13
CA ASN A 99 -11.03 5.03 5.72
C ASN A 99 -10.56 4.59 4.33
N SER A 100 -9.24 4.62 4.10
CA SER A 100 -8.65 4.17 2.85
C SER A 100 -7.68 3.01 3.02
N MET A 101 -7.61 2.16 2.00
CA MET A 101 -6.55 1.18 1.83
C MET A 101 -5.61 1.67 0.75
N ARG A 102 -4.30 1.49 0.97
CA ARG A 102 -3.28 2.04 0.07
C ARG A 102 -2.23 1.02 -0.29
N MET A 103 -1.83 1.06 -1.55
CA MET A 103 -0.68 0.33 -2.07
C MET A 103 0.36 1.34 -2.55
N ILE A 104 1.62 1.11 -2.18
CA ILE A 104 2.75 1.88 -2.70
C ILE A 104 3.50 0.99 -3.67
N LEU A 105 3.65 1.44 -4.91
CA LEU A 105 4.41 0.80 -5.97
C LEU A 105 5.72 1.54 -6.22
N GLY A 106 6.74 0.82 -6.67
CA GLY A 106 8.00 1.37 -7.14
C GLY A 106 8.36 0.84 -8.53
N ASN A 107 8.91 1.71 -9.37
CA ASN A 107 9.55 1.28 -10.61
C ASN A 107 10.80 0.44 -10.32
N GLU A 108 11.42 -0.15 -11.34
CA GLU A 108 12.59 -1.02 -11.18
C GLU A 108 13.73 -0.36 -10.38
N ILE A 109 13.99 0.93 -10.62
CA ILE A 109 15.01 1.69 -9.90
C ILE A 109 14.67 1.80 -8.42
N ALA A 110 13.42 2.14 -8.09
CA ALA A 110 12.95 2.20 -6.71
C ALA A 110 13.00 0.82 -6.02
N VAL A 111 12.61 -0.25 -6.71
CA VAL A 111 12.67 -1.62 -6.17
C VAL A 111 14.10 -2.01 -5.84
N LYS A 112 15.07 -1.78 -6.75
CA LYS A 112 16.50 -2.05 -6.50
C LYS A 112 17.04 -1.21 -5.35
N ALA A 113 16.61 0.05 -5.23
CA ALA A 113 16.97 0.92 -4.11
C ALA A 113 16.46 0.34 -2.78
N ALA A 114 15.20 -0.10 -2.72
CA ALA A 114 14.62 -0.75 -1.54
C ALA A 114 15.34 -2.07 -1.19
N GLN A 115 15.60 -2.92 -2.19
CA GLN A 115 16.29 -4.21 -2.01
C GLN A 115 17.76 -4.06 -1.55
N SER A 116 18.41 -2.95 -1.89
CA SER A 116 19.78 -2.64 -1.41
C SER A 116 19.81 -1.78 -0.15
N GLY A 117 18.67 -1.24 0.28
CA GLY A 117 18.55 -0.31 1.40
C GLY A 117 18.96 1.14 1.09
N ASN A 118 19.26 1.46 -0.17
CA ASN A 118 19.66 2.78 -0.64
C ASN A 118 18.46 3.68 -0.94
N VAL A 119 17.67 3.97 0.10
CA VAL A 119 16.40 4.71 0.02
C VAL A 119 16.47 6.11 0.66
N SER A 120 17.64 6.56 1.07
CA SER A 120 17.80 7.91 1.63
C SER A 120 19.21 8.46 1.38
N PRO A 121 19.41 9.22 0.29
CA PRO A 121 18.40 9.57 -0.72
C PRO A 121 18.03 8.40 -1.63
N TRP A 122 16.85 8.48 -2.26
CA TRP A 122 16.53 7.63 -3.41
C TRP A 122 17.34 8.05 -4.64
N PRO A 123 17.73 7.11 -5.52
CA PRO A 123 18.47 7.44 -6.73
C PRO A 123 17.60 8.17 -7.76
N ASP A 124 18.20 9.06 -8.54
CA ASP A 124 17.52 9.72 -9.66
C ASP A 124 16.94 8.69 -10.63
N GLY A 125 15.73 8.96 -11.13
CA GLY A 125 14.94 8.02 -11.92
C GLY A 125 14.08 7.06 -11.09
N ALA A 126 14.26 6.99 -9.77
CA ALA A 126 13.30 6.29 -8.90
C ALA A 126 11.91 6.95 -9.03
N ARG A 127 10.88 6.11 -9.18
CA ARG A 127 9.48 6.55 -9.21
C ARG A 127 8.67 5.76 -8.22
N LEU A 128 7.82 6.46 -7.47
CA LEU A 128 6.91 5.88 -6.49
C LEU A 128 5.49 6.26 -6.85
N ALA A 129 4.58 5.30 -6.79
CA ALA A 129 3.15 5.54 -6.94
C ALA A 129 2.42 5.15 -5.65
N LYS A 130 1.50 5.98 -5.18
CA LYS A 130 0.58 5.64 -4.09
C LYS A 130 -0.83 5.57 -4.63
N ILE A 131 -1.41 4.38 -4.55
CA ILE A 131 -2.77 4.10 -5.01
C ILE A 131 -3.67 3.98 -3.79
N ALA A 132 -4.86 4.58 -3.83
CA ALA A 132 -5.80 4.56 -2.71
C ALA A 132 -7.22 4.15 -3.14
N TRP A 133 -7.83 3.28 -2.34
CA TRP A 133 -9.23 2.88 -2.43
C TRP A 133 -9.95 3.16 -1.11
N GLN A 134 -11.26 3.37 -1.16
CA GLN A 134 -12.08 3.38 0.05
C GLN A 134 -12.16 1.98 0.65
N ARG A 135 -12.30 1.89 1.97
CA ARG A 135 -12.59 0.63 2.67
C ARG A 135 -14.04 0.20 2.46
N VAL A 136 -14.24 -1.08 2.18
CA VAL A 136 -15.58 -1.71 2.14
C VAL A 136 -15.55 -2.96 3.01
N ALA A 137 -16.45 -3.02 3.99
CA ALA A 137 -16.64 -4.23 4.80
C ALA A 137 -17.54 -5.22 4.05
N ALA A 138 -17.13 -6.49 4.03
CA ALA A 138 -17.89 -7.61 3.49
C ALA A 138 -18.55 -8.44 4.61
N ASP A 139 -19.47 -9.33 4.23
CA ASP A 139 -20.25 -10.15 5.16
C ASP A 139 -19.41 -11.20 5.91
N ASP A 140 -18.21 -11.51 5.42
CA ASP A 140 -17.22 -12.34 6.10
C ASP A 140 -16.45 -11.60 7.22
N GLY A 141 -16.75 -10.32 7.43
CA GLY A 141 -16.10 -9.47 8.41
C GLY A 141 -14.76 -8.87 7.95
N LEU A 142 -14.31 -9.21 6.74
CA LEU A 142 -13.09 -8.65 6.16
C LEU A 142 -13.36 -7.28 5.52
N ILE A 143 -12.30 -6.48 5.41
CA ILE A 143 -12.35 -5.17 4.77
C ILE A 143 -11.51 -5.21 3.49
N HIS A 144 -12.12 -4.89 2.36
CA HIS A 144 -11.52 -4.94 1.04
C HIS A 144 -11.40 -3.55 0.40
N PRO A 145 -10.51 -3.39 -0.60
CA PRO A 145 -10.51 -2.26 -1.51
C PRO A 145 -11.86 -2.12 -2.22
N GLY A 146 -12.50 -0.97 -2.04
CA GLY A 146 -13.72 -0.58 -2.73
C GLY A 146 -13.47 0.45 -3.80
N LYS A 147 -14.23 1.55 -3.77
CA LYS A 147 -14.15 2.62 -4.76
C LYS A 147 -12.73 3.21 -4.85
N PHE A 148 -12.18 3.25 -6.05
CA PHE A 148 -10.92 3.93 -6.35
C PHE A 148 -11.01 5.43 -6.00
N VAL A 149 -9.98 5.95 -5.33
CA VAL A 149 -9.91 7.35 -4.89
C VAL A 149 -8.94 8.15 -5.73
N GLN A 150 -7.69 7.69 -5.86
CA GLN A 150 -6.62 8.45 -6.50
C GLN A 150 -5.34 7.63 -6.72
N VAL A 151 -4.50 8.14 -7.63
CA VAL A 151 -3.08 7.80 -7.75
C VAL A 151 -2.25 9.06 -7.48
N GLU A 152 -1.19 8.94 -6.70
CA GLU A 152 -0.19 9.98 -6.49
C GLU A 152 1.17 9.48 -6.97
N LEU A 153 1.93 10.32 -7.68
CA LEU A 153 3.25 9.99 -8.19
C LEU A 153 4.32 10.89 -7.57
N MET A 154 5.46 10.28 -7.25
CA MET A 154 6.70 10.95 -6.93
C MET A 154 7.80 10.49 -7.89
N VAL A 155 8.49 11.43 -8.55
CA VAL A 155 9.57 11.14 -9.51
C VAL A 155 10.87 11.78 -9.06
N LYS A 156 11.91 10.98 -8.80
CA LYS A 156 13.20 11.47 -8.32
C LYS A 156 14.00 12.08 -9.46
N ASN A 157 14.38 13.35 -9.30
CA ASN A 157 15.44 14.00 -10.06
C ASN A 157 15.95 15.18 -9.24
N ALA A 158 17.05 14.99 -8.53
CA ALA A 158 17.57 15.95 -7.55
C ALA A 158 17.93 17.31 -8.19
N HIS A 159 18.37 17.31 -9.44
CA HIS A 159 18.71 18.52 -10.17
C HIS A 159 17.46 19.25 -10.68
N LEU A 160 16.60 18.57 -11.44
CA LEU A 160 15.40 19.14 -12.04
C LEU A 160 14.41 19.65 -10.99
N TYR A 161 14.26 18.92 -9.88
CA TYR A 161 13.28 19.20 -8.84
C TYR A 161 13.90 19.77 -7.56
N LYS A 162 15.04 20.45 -7.66
CA LYS A 162 15.72 21.09 -6.52
C LYS A 162 14.78 22.01 -5.70
N GLY A 163 13.81 22.65 -6.34
CA GLY A 163 12.82 23.53 -5.69
C GLY A 163 11.68 22.79 -4.96
N THR A 164 11.57 21.47 -5.12
CA THR A 164 10.49 20.63 -4.58
C THR A 164 11.07 19.38 -3.91
N ASP A 165 12.13 19.58 -3.12
CA ASP A 165 12.85 18.54 -2.36
C ASP A 165 13.48 17.42 -3.20
N GLY A 166 13.81 17.70 -4.46
CA GLY A 166 14.40 16.74 -5.39
C GLY A 166 13.39 15.77 -6.00
N TRP A 167 12.10 16.03 -5.83
CA TRP A 167 11.00 15.20 -6.32
C TRP A 167 10.01 16.00 -7.18
N GLY A 168 9.58 15.41 -8.29
CA GLY A 168 8.37 15.81 -9.00
C GLY A 168 7.17 15.19 -8.29
N TRP A 169 6.10 15.96 -8.10
CA TRP A 169 4.90 15.54 -7.37
C TRP A 169 3.66 15.64 -8.26
N GLY A 170 2.80 14.63 -8.25
CA GLY A 170 1.54 14.64 -8.99
C GLY A 170 0.45 13.86 -8.28
N ARG A 171 -0.82 14.22 -8.51
CA ARG A 171 -1.97 13.60 -7.88
C ARG A 171 -3.18 13.62 -8.81
N TRP A 172 -3.66 12.44 -9.19
CA TRP A 172 -4.82 12.29 -10.06
C TRP A 172 -5.96 11.62 -9.30
N ARG A 173 -7.17 12.16 -9.41
CA ARG A 173 -8.33 11.76 -8.61
C ARG A 173 -9.42 11.12 -9.45
N GLY A 174 -10.12 10.17 -8.83
CA GLY A 174 -11.25 9.47 -9.42
C GLY A 174 -10.85 8.58 -10.59
N THR A 175 -11.82 7.82 -11.11
CA THR A 175 -11.60 6.88 -12.21
C THR A 175 -11.25 7.57 -13.53
N ALA A 176 -11.57 8.85 -13.68
CA ALA A 176 -11.14 9.64 -14.85
C ALA A 176 -9.70 10.15 -14.75
N LEU A 177 -8.98 9.86 -13.65
CA LEU A 177 -7.62 10.33 -13.36
C LEU A 177 -7.47 11.83 -13.67
N THR A 178 -8.36 12.65 -13.12
CA THR A 178 -8.30 14.10 -13.30
C THR A 178 -7.22 14.68 -12.38
N HIS A 179 -6.40 15.57 -12.91
CA HIS A 179 -5.38 16.31 -12.16
C HIS A 179 -6.00 17.00 -10.93
N TYR A 180 -5.25 17.07 -9.83
CA TYR A 180 -5.75 17.58 -8.56
C TYR A 180 -5.65 19.10 -8.45
N GLY A 181 -4.52 19.66 -8.88
CA GLY A 181 -4.24 21.08 -8.70
C GLY A 181 -5.12 21.95 -9.59
N SER A 182 -5.45 23.17 -9.15
CA SER A 182 -5.99 24.19 -10.06
C SER A 182 -4.89 24.98 -10.78
N ASN A 183 -3.65 24.87 -10.33
CA ASN A 183 -2.43 25.44 -10.90
C ASN A 183 -1.21 24.77 -10.28
N SER A 184 0.00 25.08 -10.76
CA SER A 184 1.27 24.47 -10.31
C SER A 184 1.58 24.64 -8.82
N HIS A 185 0.96 25.58 -8.11
CA HIS A 185 1.22 25.81 -6.69
C HIS A 185 0.69 24.73 -5.75
N PHE A 186 -0.16 23.81 -6.22
CA PHE A 186 -0.62 22.67 -5.42
C PHE A 186 0.55 21.86 -4.85
N VAL A 187 1.72 21.85 -5.53
CA VAL A 187 2.92 21.15 -5.08
C VAL A 187 3.37 21.57 -3.68
N ARG A 188 3.04 22.79 -3.25
CA ARG A 188 3.33 23.27 -1.89
C ARG A 188 2.57 22.50 -0.83
N GLU A 189 1.38 21.98 -1.12
CA GLU A 189 0.64 21.09 -0.22
C GLU A 189 1.41 19.77 -0.03
N CYS A 190 2.00 19.25 -1.11
CA CYS A 190 2.81 18.04 -1.08
C CYS A 190 4.10 18.25 -0.26
N THR A 191 4.90 19.26 -0.61
CA THR A 191 6.20 19.49 0.04
C THR A 191 6.05 19.91 1.50
N SER A 192 5.02 20.69 1.85
CA SER A 192 4.79 21.09 3.26
C SER A 192 4.40 19.91 4.13
N CYS A 193 3.53 19.01 3.64
CA CYS A 193 3.13 17.81 4.37
C CYS A 193 4.28 16.78 4.49
N HIS A 194 5.18 16.75 3.50
CA HIS A 194 6.35 15.86 3.50
C HIS A 194 7.60 16.46 4.17
N LEU A 195 7.56 17.72 4.59
CA LEU A 195 8.66 18.41 5.25
C LEU A 195 9.25 17.66 6.46
N PRO A 196 8.46 17.05 7.37
CA PRO A 196 9.02 16.31 8.51
C PRO A 196 9.92 15.14 8.07
N MET A 197 9.65 14.58 6.89
CA MET A 197 10.38 13.46 6.33
C MET A 197 11.58 13.88 5.48
N ARG A 198 11.93 15.16 5.41
CA ARG A 198 13.07 15.65 4.59
C ARG A 198 14.38 14.92 4.88
N GLY A 199 14.62 14.51 6.13
CA GLY A 199 15.80 13.70 6.51
C GLY A 199 15.82 12.29 5.91
N ASN A 200 14.65 11.76 5.56
CA ASN A 200 14.42 10.49 4.87
C ASN A 200 13.99 10.72 3.42
N ASP A 201 14.59 11.75 2.78
CA ASP A 201 14.34 12.13 1.40
C ASP A 201 12.86 12.45 1.08
N SER A 202 12.15 13.00 2.07
CA SER A 202 10.74 13.37 1.99
C SER A 202 9.79 12.18 1.78
N ILE A 203 10.19 10.95 2.16
CA ILE A 203 9.36 9.74 2.02
C ILE A 203 8.89 9.21 3.38
N TYR A 204 7.57 8.98 3.51
CA TYR A 204 6.95 8.33 4.66
C TYR A 204 7.03 6.78 4.59
N THR A 205 6.97 6.24 3.37
CA THR A 205 6.89 4.81 3.09
C THR A 205 8.08 4.06 3.67
N LEU A 206 7.81 2.92 4.30
CA LEU A 206 8.79 1.92 4.69
C LEU A 206 8.73 0.75 3.71
N PRO A 207 9.68 0.62 2.77
CA PRO A 207 9.71 -0.51 1.85
C PRO A 207 9.87 -1.84 2.59
N ILE A 208 9.07 -2.84 2.23
CA ILE A 208 9.20 -4.22 2.72
C ILE A 208 10.39 -4.85 2.00
N THR A 209 11.48 -5.09 2.73
CA THR A 209 12.73 -5.60 2.15
C THR A 209 13.56 -6.30 3.23
N SER A 210 14.32 -7.34 2.85
CA SER A 210 15.26 -7.99 3.78
C SER A 210 16.52 -7.14 4.04
N ALA A 211 16.71 -6.06 3.28
CA ALA A 211 17.80 -5.12 3.50
C ALA A 211 17.74 -4.48 4.90
N LYS A 212 18.91 -4.31 5.51
CA LYS A 212 19.04 -3.60 6.78
C LYS A 212 19.61 -2.21 6.52
N SER A 213 19.09 -1.22 7.24
CA SER A 213 19.64 0.13 7.27
C SER A 213 20.16 0.45 8.66
N ARG A 214 21.17 1.33 8.73
CA ARG A 214 21.64 1.91 9.99
C ARG A 214 20.67 2.97 10.53
N ARG A 215 19.79 3.49 9.66
CA ARG A 215 18.73 4.43 10.05
C ARG A 215 17.52 3.62 10.52
N ASN A 216 16.91 4.07 11.61
CA ASN A 216 15.70 3.46 12.14
C ASN A 216 14.50 3.86 11.27
N GLU A 217 13.55 2.93 11.12
CA GLU A 217 12.27 3.16 10.44
C GLU A 217 12.48 3.86 9.07
N VAL A 218 13.37 3.34 8.22
CA VAL A 218 13.43 3.71 6.79
C VAL A 218 13.11 2.54 5.87
N LEU A 219 13.13 1.32 6.42
CA LEU A 219 12.81 0.05 5.77
C LEU A 219 12.00 -0.80 6.75
N ASN A 220 11.12 -1.65 6.22
CA ASN A 220 10.34 -2.61 6.99
C ASN A 220 10.87 -4.03 6.80
N TYR A 221 12.00 -4.33 7.46
CA TYR A 221 12.61 -5.65 7.37
C TYR A 221 11.88 -6.74 8.14
N LYS A 222 11.05 -6.37 9.12
CA LYS A 222 10.21 -7.30 9.88
C LYS A 222 9.16 -7.94 8.97
N ALA A 223 8.50 -7.13 8.13
CA ALA A 223 7.54 -7.62 7.16
C ALA A 223 8.14 -8.50 6.06
N ALA A 224 9.45 -8.41 5.84
CA ALA A 224 10.17 -9.25 4.88
C ALA A 224 10.72 -10.55 5.48
N ALA A 225 10.45 -10.85 6.76
CA ALA A 225 10.97 -12.02 7.46
C ALA A 225 10.23 -13.32 7.09
N LEU A 226 10.21 -13.66 5.81
CA LEU A 226 9.59 -14.87 5.28
C LEU A 226 10.56 -16.07 5.29
N PRO A 227 10.07 -17.32 5.39
CA PRO A 227 10.95 -18.50 5.35
C PRO A 227 11.72 -18.64 4.04
N ARG A 228 13.02 -18.95 4.14
CA ARG A 228 13.86 -19.19 2.95
C ARG A 228 13.49 -20.47 2.19
N ALA A 229 12.96 -21.47 2.91
CA ALA A 229 12.64 -22.79 2.36
C ALA A 229 11.31 -22.84 1.59
N MET A 230 10.66 -21.70 1.34
CA MET A 230 9.45 -21.63 0.54
C MET A 230 9.74 -21.90 -0.94
N PRO A 231 8.77 -22.45 -1.70
CA PRO A 231 8.94 -22.72 -3.13
C PRO A 231 9.14 -21.45 -3.96
N TYR A 232 8.65 -20.30 -3.49
CA TYR A 232 8.76 -19.01 -4.18
C TYR A 232 9.01 -17.87 -3.19
N GLN A 233 9.57 -16.77 -3.71
CA GLN A 233 9.78 -15.51 -2.98
C GLN A 233 8.86 -14.42 -3.58
N PRO A 234 7.65 -14.22 -3.02
CA PRO A 234 6.58 -13.44 -3.65
C PRO A 234 6.73 -11.93 -3.52
N LEU A 235 7.66 -11.40 -2.71
CA LEU A 235 7.75 -9.96 -2.46
C LEU A 235 8.12 -9.14 -3.72
N ASP A 236 8.72 -9.79 -4.72
CA ASP A 236 9.02 -9.17 -6.03
C ASP A 236 7.94 -9.44 -7.08
N TRP A 237 6.83 -10.09 -6.70
CA TRP A 237 5.70 -10.38 -7.58
C TRP A 237 4.70 -9.22 -7.61
N ARG A 238 3.68 -9.33 -8.47
CA ARG A 238 2.63 -8.31 -8.56
C ARG A 238 1.58 -8.57 -7.48
N ALA A 239 1.13 -7.52 -6.81
CA ALA A 239 -0.04 -7.61 -5.94
C ALA A 239 -1.32 -7.61 -6.80
N ILE A 240 -2.21 -8.55 -6.54
CA ILE A 240 -3.53 -8.67 -7.15
C ILE A 240 -4.55 -7.90 -6.31
N THR A 241 -4.54 -8.09 -5.00
CA THR A 241 -5.45 -7.42 -4.07
C THR A 241 -4.91 -7.47 -2.64
N MET A 242 -5.63 -6.87 -1.70
CA MET A 242 -5.36 -6.92 -0.27
C MET A 242 -6.67 -6.94 0.52
N TYR A 243 -6.61 -7.32 1.79
CA TYR A 243 -7.72 -7.16 2.74
C TYR A 243 -7.20 -6.92 4.16
N ILE A 244 -8.07 -6.40 5.04
CA ILE A 244 -7.83 -6.26 6.48
C ILE A 244 -8.77 -7.19 7.23
N ASP A 245 -8.26 -7.90 8.21
CA ASP A 245 -9.05 -8.60 9.21
C ASP A 245 -9.03 -7.76 10.51
N PRO A 246 -10.10 -7.01 10.79
CA PRO A 246 -10.13 -6.14 11.96
C PRO A 246 -10.26 -6.92 13.28
N VAL A 247 -10.70 -8.18 13.24
CA VAL A 247 -10.87 -9.02 14.44
C VAL A 247 -9.53 -9.58 14.89
N HIS A 248 -8.73 -10.07 13.94
CA HIS A 248 -7.41 -10.62 14.23
C HIS A 248 -6.28 -9.57 14.18
N HIS A 249 -6.60 -8.33 13.83
CA HIS A 249 -5.63 -7.24 13.65
C HIS A 249 -4.55 -7.57 12.62
N THR A 250 -4.95 -8.17 11.50
CA THR A 250 -4.05 -8.56 10.42
C THR A 250 -4.39 -7.85 9.12
N MET A 251 -3.41 -7.80 8.23
CA MET A 251 -3.62 -7.42 6.84
C MET A 251 -2.98 -8.44 5.93
N ALA A 252 -3.61 -8.70 4.80
CA ALA A 252 -3.10 -9.65 3.84
C ALA A 252 -3.03 -9.06 2.44
N THR A 253 -2.04 -9.50 1.68
CA THR A 253 -1.89 -9.16 0.26
C THR A 253 -1.78 -10.45 -0.54
N LEU A 254 -2.60 -10.55 -1.60
CA LEU A 254 -2.52 -11.60 -2.58
C LEU A 254 -1.55 -11.20 -3.69
N TYR A 255 -0.48 -11.96 -3.85
CA TYR A 255 0.48 -11.83 -4.94
C TYR A 255 0.20 -12.87 -6.02
N GLY A 256 0.56 -12.54 -7.27
CA GLY A 256 0.52 -13.46 -8.39
C GLY A 256 1.83 -13.42 -9.19
N ASN A 257 2.27 -14.58 -9.66
CA ASN A 257 3.30 -14.65 -10.69
C ASN A 257 2.80 -14.02 -12.01
N ASP A 258 3.65 -13.88 -13.02
CA ASP A 258 3.30 -13.20 -14.27
C ASP A 258 2.10 -13.86 -14.98
N VAL A 259 1.97 -15.19 -14.87
CA VAL A 259 0.84 -15.94 -15.43
C VAL A 259 -0.47 -15.56 -14.73
N ALA A 260 -0.49 -15.54 -13.39
CA ALA A 260 -1.65 -15.13 -12.60
C ALA A 260 -2.01 -13.65 -12.82
N ALA A 261 -1.01 -12.77 -12.84
CA ALA A 261 -1.22 -11.34 -13.06
C ALA A 261 -1.80 -11.05 -14.46
N LYS A 262 -1.33 -11.76 -15.50
CA LYS A 262 -1.89 -11.66 -16.84
C LYS A 262 -3.33 -12.18 -16.92
N ALA A 263 -3.63 -13.28 -16.23
CA ALA A 263 -4.99 -13.82 -16.16
C ALA A 263 -5.96 -12.80 -15.54
N VAL A 264 -5.57 -12.17 -14.44
CA VAL A 264 -6.34 -11.09 -13.80
C VAL A 264 -6.63 -9.96 -14.79
N ARG A 265 -5.61 -9.41 -15.48
CA ARG A 265 -5.82 -8.34 -16.46
C ARG A 265 -6.76 -8.75 -17.60
N ASN A 266 -6.63 -9.97 -18.11
CA ASN A 266 -7.49 -10.48 -19.18
C ASN A 266 -8.94 -10.68 -18.72
N HIS A 267 -9.16 -11.09 -17.46
CA HIS A 267 -10.51 -11.25 -16.91
C HIS A 267 -11.25 -9.92 -16.79
N ALA A 268 -10.54 -8.81 -16.54
CA ALA A 268 -11.14 -7.47 -16.63
C ALA A 268 -11.66 -7.13 -18.03
N VAL A 269 -11.01 -7.66 -19.08
CA VAL A 269 -11.37 -7.36 -20.47
C VAL A 269 -12.49 -8.27 -20.98
N ASN A 270 -12.50 -9.55 -20.59
CA ASN A 270 -13.29 -10.57 -21.29
C ASN A 270 -14.39 -11.25 -20.45
N SER A 271 -14.50 -10.99 -19.13
CA SER A 271 -15.58 -11.48 -18.22
C SER A 271 -15.88 -13.00 -18.16
N ILE A 272 -15.23 -13.85 -18.96
CA ILE A 272 -15.57 -15.28 -19.06
C ILE A 272 -14.53 -16.14 -18.31
N ALA A 273 -15.04 -16.84 -17.30
CA ALA A 273 -14.41 -17.84 -16.42
C ALA A 273 -13.31 -17.34 -15.43
N LYS A 274 -13.58 -17.51 -14.13
CA LYS A 274 -12.77 -17.09 -12.97
C LYS A 274 -11.55 -17.97 -12.65
N ALA A 275 -11.28 -19.00 -13.44
CA ALA A 275 -10.25 -19.97 -13.11
C ALA A 275 -8.86 -19.50 -13.57
N TYR A 276 -7.88 -19.58 -12.68
CA TYR A 276 -6.50 -19.29 -13.04
C TYR A 276 -5.94 -20.38 -13.97
N PRO A 277 -5.17 -20.01 -15.02
CA PRO A 277 -4.65 -20.97 -15.98
C PRO A 277 -3.53 -21.84 -15.37
N PRO A 278 -3.21 -23.01 -15.98
CA PRO A 278 -2.11 -23.85 -15.53
C PRO A 278 -0.79 -23.08 -15.40
N GLY A 279 -0.07 -23.29 -14.30
CA GLY A 279 1.17 -22.57 -13.99
C GLY A 279 0.98 -21.21 -13.32
N ALA A 280 -0.25 -20.75 -13.13
CA ALA A 280 -0.54 -19.63 -12.24
C ALA A 280 -0.21 -20.01 -10.79
N VAL A 281 0.52 -19.14 -10.10
CA VAL A 281 0.81 -19.27 -8.68
C VAL A 281 0.33 -18.02 -7.98
N LEU A 282 -0.53 -18.23 -6.99
CA LEU A 282 -1.04 -17.23 -6.07
C LEU A 282 -0.38 -17.40 -4.72
N VAL A 283 0.01 -16.29 -4.10
CA VAL A 283 0.62 -16.30 -2.76
C VAL A 283 -0.05 -15.26 -1.89
N LEU A 284 -0.81 -15.71 -0.91
CA LEU A 284 -1.42 -14.85 0.10
C LEU A 284 -0.49 -14.74 1.30
N ILE A 285 0.05 -13.55 1.55
CA ILE A 285 0.83 -13.27 2.74
C ILE A 285 -0.04 -12.51 3.72
N THR A 286 -0.11 -12.97 4.96
CA THR A 286 -0.81 -12.30 6.06
C THR A 286 0.21 -11.81 7.07
N TRP A 287 0.09 -10.54 7.47
CA TRP A 287 0.92 -9.90 8.48
C TRP A 287 0.08 -9.42 9.64
N VAL A 288 0.66 -9.45 10.84
CA VAL A 288 0.17 -8.64 11.95
C VAL A 288 0.27 -7.16 11.56
N GLN A 289 -0.73 -6.35 11.93
CA GLN A 289 -0.66 -4.91 11.75
C GLN A 289 0.09 -4.23 12.89
N ARG A 290 0.95 -3.27 12.56
CA ARG A 290 1.47 -2.28 13.53
C ARG A 290 1.05 -0.87 13.13
N GLU A 291 0.99 0.01 14.12
CA GLU A 291 0.85 1.44 13.84
C GLU A 291 2.06 1.94 13.04
N ASP A 292 1.79 2.80 12.07
CA ASP A 292 2.81 3.45 11.24
C ASP A 292 3.57 4.48 12.08
N PRO A 293 4.90 4.33 12.27
CA PRO A 293 5.68 5.27 13.07
C PRO A 293 5.72 6.69 12.46
N HIS A 294 5.48 6.81 11.15
CA HIS A 294 5.51 8.08 10.44
C HIS A 294 4.12 8.65 10.18
N TRP A 295 3.04 7.93 10.46
CA TRP A 295 1.68 8.46 10.25
C TRP A 295 0.67 7.96 11.27
N PHE A 296 0.25 8.85 12.18
CA PHE A 296 -0.86 8.63 13.10
C PHE A 296 -2.18 8.32 12.37
N GLY A 297 -2.80 7.20 12.75
CA GLY A 297 -3.99 6.66 12.08
C GLY A 297 -3.67 5.83 10.84
N GLY A 298 -2.39 5.52 10.60
CA GLY A 298 -1.94 4.52 9.63
C GLY A 298 -1.54 3.23 10.32
N ARG A 299 -1.87 2.10 9.71
CA ARG A 299 -1.35 0.78 10.05
C ARG A 299 -0.66 0.16 8.84
N ILE A 300 0.46 -0.49 9.08
CA ILE A 300 1.31 -1.12 8.06
C ILE A 300 1.61 -2.57 8.46
N PRO A 301 2.11 -3.40 7.53
CA PRO A 301 2.57 -4.75 7.85
C PRO A 301 3.66 -4.73 8.94
N ASP A 302 3.60 -5.65 9.89
CA ASP A 302 4.70 -5.97 10.81
C ASP A 302 5.24 -7.37 10.50
N VAL A 303 5.35 -8.26 11.48
CA VAL A 303 5.83 -9.62 11.23
C VAL A 303 4.79 -10.42 10.43
N PRO A 304 5.24 -11.23 9.45
CA PRO A 304 4.34 -12.13 8.77
C PRO A 304 3.81 -13.17 9.78
N GLU A 305 2.56 -13.58 9.61
CA GLU A 305 1.90 -14.62 10.41
C GLU A 305 1.75 -15.90 9.59
N SER A 306 1.37 -15.76 8.31
CA SER A 306 1.22 -16.89 7.40
C SER A 306 1.54 -16.55 5.95
N VAL A 307 1.94 -17.58 5.20
CA VAL A 307 2.04 -17.58 3.74
C VAL A 307 1.28 -18.78 3.21
N GLU A 308 0.33 -18.53 2.32
CA GLU A 308 -0.49 -19.55 1.66
C GLU A 308 -0.22 -19.53 0.15
N PHE A 309 0.13 -20.68 -0.41
CA PHE A 309 0.33 -20.86 -1.84
C PHE A 309 -0.85 -21.61 -2.45
N VAL A 310 -1.31 -21.15 -3.61
CA VAL A 310 -2.22 -21.89 -4.48
C VAL A 310 -1.58 -21.96 -5.87
N GLN A 311 -1.30 -23.16 -6.35
CA GLN A 311 -0.76 -23.39 -7.69
C GLN A 311 -1.78 -24.11 -8.55
N SER A 312 -2.18 -23.45 -9.65
CA SER A 312 -3.11 -24.00 -10.61
C SER A 312 -2.42 -25.04 -11.49
N ASN A 313 -2.98 -26.25 -11.50
CA ASN A 313 -2.50 -27.39 -12.27
C ASN A 313 -3.19 -27.47 -13.64
N ALA A 314 -2.88 -28.52 -14.41
CA ALA A 314 -3.53 -28.78 -15.69
C ALA A 314 -5.07 -28.85 -15.54
N PRO A 315 -5.84 -28.51 -16.59
CA PRO A 315 -7.31 -28.54 -16.53
C PRO A 315 -7.82 -29.90 -16.06
N GLY A 316 -8.74 -29.90 -15.08
CA GLY A 316 -9.28 -31.12 -14.46
C GLY A 316 -8.45 -31.70 -13.32
N SER A 317 -7.27 -31.15 -13.00
CA SER A 317 -6.51 -31.50 -11.80
C SER A 317 -6.77 -30.50 -10.67
N PRO A 318 -6.86 -30.94 -9.40
CA PRO A 318 -7.01 -30.03 -8.26
C PRO A 318 -5.77 -29.13 -8.15
N SER A 319 -5.96 -27.89 -7.69
CA SER A 319 -4.83 -26.99 -7.39
C SER A 319 -4.04 -27.50 -6.19
N GLU A 320 -2.73 -27.26 -6.19
CA GLU A 320 -1.88 -27.56 -5.04
C GLU A 320 -1.96 -26.41 -4.02
N TYR A 321 -2.15 -26.76 -2.74
CA TYR A 321 -2.21 -25.80 -1.64
C TYR A 321 -1.09 -26.08 -0.63
N LYS A 322 -0.37 -25.03 -0.23
CA LYS A 322 0.66 -25.11 0.82
C LYS A 322 0.50 -23.99 1.83
N LEU A 323 0.73 -24.29 3.10
CA LEU A 323 0.66 -23.34 4.20
C LEU A 323 1.98 -23.28 4.94
N TYR A 324 2.46 -22.06 5.22
CA TYR A 324 3.56 -21.79 6.13
C TYR A 324 3.03 -20.84 7.21
N LYS A 325 3.02 -21.26 8.47
CA LYS A 325 2.61 -20.46 9.64
C LYS A 325 3.68 -20.48 10.71
N ASN A 326 3.76 -19.44 11.55
CA ASN A 326 4.69 -19.35 12.69
C ASN A 326 6.19 -19.54 12.36
N PHE A 327 6.55 -19.81 11.10
CA PHE A 327 7.86 -19.91 10.46
C PHE A 327 8.96 -20.73 11.15
N GLU A 328 8.64 -21.48 12.20
CA GLU A 328 9.57 -22.35 12.93
C GLU A 328 9.69 -23.77 12.34
N LYS A 329 8.63 -24.28 11.67
CA LYS A 329 8.50 -25.72 11.35
C LYS A 329 8.35 -26.05 9.85
N GLY A 330 8.67 -25.13 8.96
CA GLY A 330 8.51 -25.33 7.51
C GLY A 330 7.04 -25.42 7.08
N GLU A 331 6.76 -26.23 6.05
CA GLU A 331 5.40 -26.42 5.52
C GLU A 331 4.49 -27.10 6.57
N HIS A 332 3.28 -26.55 6.74
CA HIS A 332 2.27 -27.07 7.64
C HIS A 332 1.38 -28.08 6.91
N LYS A 333 1.16 -29.25 7.52
CA LYS A 333 0.17 -30.21 7.04
C LYS A 333 -1.23 -29.66 7.30
N VAL A 334 -2.05 -29.60 6.26
CA VAL A 334 -3.43 -29.09 6.33
C VAL A 334 -4.40 -30.19 5.86
N PRO A 335 -5.50 -30.45 6.59
CA PRO A 335 -6.53 -31.38 6.15
C PRO A 335 -7.09 -30.99 4.77
N ALA A 336 -7.38 -31.97 3.92
CA ALA A 336 -7.79 -31.74 2.54
C ALA A 336 -9.02 -30.81 2.42
N GLU A 337 -10.02 -30.97 3.29
CA GLU A 337 -11.21 -30.11 3.30
C GLU A 337 -10.87 -28.64 3.59
N VAL A 338 -9.94 -28.39 4.52
CA VAL A 338 -9.48 -27.04 4.86
C VAL A 338 -8.68 -26.46 3.70
N ALA A 339 -7.79 -27.25 3.09
CA ALA A 339 -7.03 -26.84 1.91
C ALA A 339 -7.94 -26.46 0.74
N MET A 340 -9.02 -27.20 0.51
CA MET A 340 -10.03 -26.89 -0.51
C MET A 340 -10.74 -25.55 -0.24
N LYS A 341 -11.25 -25.35 0.98
CA LYS A 341 -11.90 -24.09 1.37
C LYS A 341 -10.97 -22.88 1.26
N ARG A 342 -9.70 -23.03 1.66
CA ARG A 342 -8.69 -21.98 1.52
C ARG A 342 -8.34 -21.69 0.06
N THR A 343 -8.25 -22.72 -0.77
CA THR A 343 -8.04 -22.58 -2.21
C THR A 343 -9.18 -21.79 -2.86
N GLU A 344 -10.43 -22.14 -2.54
CA GLU A 344 -11.61 -21.41 -3.02
C GLU A 344 -11.59 -19.95 -2.58
N PHE A 345 -11.34 -19.69 -1.30
CA PHE A 345 -11.21 -18.33 -0.78
C PHE A 345 -10.15 -17.53 -1.52
N ILE A 346 -8.91 -18.02 -1.61
CA ILE A 346 -7.79 -17.32 -2.24
C ILE A 346 -8.06 -17.03 -3.72
N THR A 347 -8.64 -17.98 -4.44
CA THR A 347 -8.95 -17.82 -5.87
C THR A 347 -10.17 -16.94 -6.13
N SER A 348 -11.06 -16.78 -5.14
CA SER A 348 -12.23 -15.90 -5.22
C SER A 348 -11.94 -14.42 -4.95
N LEU A 349 -10.78 -14.10 -4.38
CA LEU A 349 -10.43 -12.73 -4.00
C LEU A 349 -10.43 -11.79 -5.22
N ALA A 350 -11.28 -10.78 -5.18
CA ALA A 350 -11.42 -9.81 -6.25
C ALA A 350 -10.17 -8.91 -6.37
N PRO A 351 -9.65 -8.65 -7.59
CA PRO A 351 -8.52 -7.75 -7.79
C PRO A 351 -8.81 -6.31 -7.35
N ALA A 352 -7.79 -5.63 -6.84
CA ALA A 352 -7.84 -4.19 -6.58
C ALA A 352 -7.48 -3.43 -7.86
N TRP A 353 -8.48 -2.91 -8.55
CA TRP A 353 -8.32 -2.31 -9.87
C TRP A 353 -7.77 -0.88 -9.81
N LEU A 354 -6.80 -0.59 -10.67
CA LEU A 354 -6.55 0.75 -11.17
C LEU A 354 -7.63 1.10 -12.22
N PRO A 355 -8.06 2.37 -12.26
CA PRO A 355 -8.97 2.82 -13.29
C PRO A 355 -8.24 3.00 -14.62
#